data_AF-A0A933ES61-F1
#
_entry.id   AF-A0A933ES61-F1
#
_cell.length_a   1.000
_cell.length_b   1.000
_cell.length_c   1.000
_cell.angle_alpha   90.00
_cell.angle_beta   90.00
_cell.angle_gamma   90.00
#
_symmetry.space_group_name_H-M   'P 1'
#
loop_
_entity.id
_entity.type
_entity.pdbx_description
1 polymer ?
#
loop_
_entity_poly.entity_id
_entity_poly.type
_entity_poly.pdbx_seq_one_letter_code
_entity_poly.pdbx_strand_id
1 'polypeptide(L)' 'MASSLWSISCDPTCGFAVQSHDKNEVINLCYEHASLAHPDQNLTREQLGSMVSADSFCSR' A
#
# COMPACT_ATOMS: atom_id res chain seq x y z
N MET A 1 4.07 3.89 22.05
CA MET A 1 4.79 4.37 20.86
C MET A 1 3.77 4.40 19.74
N ALA A 2 3.53 5.55 19.13
CA ALA A 2 2.58 5.66 18.01
C ALA A 2 3.22 4.99 16.79
N SER A 3 2.90 3.72 16.58
CA SER A 3 3.34 2.97 15.41
C SER A 3 2.58 3.54 14.22
N SER A 4 3.27 4.22 13.30
CA SER A 4 2.65 4.71 12.07
C SER A 4 2.08 3.52 11.30
N LEU A 5 0.78 3.55 11.05
CA LEU A 5 0.07 2.50 10.34
C LEU A 5 0.01 2.91 8.87
N TRP A 6 0.72 2.17 8.04
CA TRP A 6 0.76 2.41 6.61
C TRP A 6 -0.31 1.56 5.96
N SER A 7 -1.14 2.18 5.14
CA SER A 7 -2.18 1.48 4.38
C SER A 7 -2.17 1.91 2.92
N ILE A 8 -2.44 0.94 2.06
CA ILE A 8 -2.68 1.17 0.64
C ILE A 8 -3.89 0.34 0.22
N SER A 9 -4.72 0.93 -0.62
CA SER A 9 -5.95 0.32 -1.11
C SER A 9 -5.92 0.40 -2.63
N CYS A 10 -6.12 -0.73 -3.29
CA CYS A 10 -6.34 -0.80 -4.72
C CYS A 10 -7.80 -0.42 -5.04
N ASP A 11 -8.10 -0.19 -6.31
CA ASP A 11 -9.42 0.19 -6.79
C ASP A 11 -10.53 -0.76 -6.28
N PRO A 12 -11.75 -0.28 -5.99
CA PRO A 12 -12.87 -1.11 -5.53
C PRO A 12 -13.22 -2.27 -6.47
N THR A 13 -12.86 -2.21 -7.76
CA THR A 13 -13.01 -3.34 -8.68
C THR A 13 -12.04 -4.49 -8.40
N CYS A 14 -10.88 -4.19 -7.81
CA CYS A 14 -9.89 -5.17 -7.39
C CYS A 14 -10.13 -5.63 -5.94
N GLY A 15 -10.52 -4.71 -5.06
CA GLY A 15 -10.85 -5.01 -3.66
C GLY A 15 -9.64 -5.37 -2.79
N PHE A 16 -8.42 -5.21 -3.30
CA PHE A 16 -7.19 -5.44 -2.54
C PHE A 16 -6.90 -4.27 -1.59
N ALA A 17 -6.71 -4.55 -0.31
CA ALA A 17 -6.25 -3.58 0.67
C ALA A 17 -5.21 -4.23 1.59
N VAL A 18 -4.14 -3.51 1.88
CA VAL A 18 -3.09 -3.99 2.77
C VAL A 18 -2.66 -2.88 3.72
N GLN A 19 -2.45 -3.26 4.98
CA GLN A 19 -2.09 -2.36 6.06
C GLN A 19 -1.05 -3.01 6.96
N SER A 20 0.00 -2.29 7.30
CA SER A 20 1.06 -2.76 8.22
C SER A 20 1.76 -1.59 8.89
N HIS A 21 2.48 -1.87 9.97
CA HIS A 21 3.34 -0.89 10.64
C HIS A 21 4.67 -0.66 9.90
N ASP A 22 5.02 -1.57 8.98
CA ASP A 22 6.22 -1.45 8.14
C ASP A 22 5.84 -1.00 6.73
N LYS A 23 6.41 0.13 6.30
CA LYS A 23 6.13 0.71 4.98
C LYS A 23 6.64 -0.18 3.84
N ASN A 24 7.76 -0.88 4.03
CA ASN A 24 8.32 -1.73 2.98
C ASN A 24 7.48 -2.98 2.77
N GLU A 25 6.97 -3.58 3.84
CA GLU A 25 6.02 -4.70 3.77
C GLU A 25 4.78 -4.33 2.94
N VAL A 26 4.17 -3.17 3.22
CA VAL A 26 3.01 -2.66 2.48
C VAL A 26 3.33 -2.49 0.99
N ILE A 27 4.47 -1.86 0.67
CA ILE A 27 4.89 -1.63 -0.72
C ILE A 27 5.19 -2.95 -1.43
N ASN A 28 5.85 -3.90 -0.78
CA ASN A 28 6.17 -5.20 -1.37
C ASN A 28 4.89 -5.97 -1.71
N LEU A 29 3.95 -6.08 -0.77
CA LEU A 29 2.68 -6.77 -0.98
C LEU A 29 1.87 -6.12 -2.11
N CYS A 30 1.87 -4.78 -2.18
CA CYS A 30 1.21 -4.07 -3.25
C CYS A 30 1.90 -4.25 -4.61
N TYR A 31 3.23 -4.33 -4.64
CA TYR A 31 4.01 -4.56 -5.85
C TYR A 31 3.82 -5.97 -6.40
N GLU A 32 3.81 -6.98 -5.53
CA GLU A 32 3.50 -8.36 -5.92
C GLU A 32 2.08 -8.48 -6.46
N HIS A 33 1.11 -7.86 -5.76
CA HIS A 33 -0.27 -7.79 -6.23
C HIS A 33 -0.38 -7.14 -7.61
N ALA A 34 0.23 -5.96 -7.82
CA ALA A 34 0.21 -5.27 -9.10
C ALA A 34 0.87 -6.09 -10.22
N SER A 35 2.00 -6.75 -9.93
CA SER A 35 2.69 -7.59 -10.91
C SER A 35 1.88 -8.82 -11.35
N LEU A 36 1.05 -9.36 -10.47
CA LEU A 36 0.22 -10.55 -10.75
C LEU A 36 -1.15 -10.20 -11.31
N ALA A 37 -1.84 -9.21 -10.75
CA ALA A 37 -3.22 -8.86 -11.08
C ALA A 37 -3.31 -7.76 -12.15
N HIS A 38 -2.29 -6.91 -12.26
CA HIS A 38 -2.23 -5.77 -13.18
C HIS A 38 -0.91 -5.75 -13.99
N PRO A 39 -0.56 -6.83 -14.72
CA PRO A 39 0.73 -6.94 -15.42
C PRO A 39 0.94 -5.85 -16.49
N ASP A 40 -0.13 -5.22 -16.95
CA ASP A 40 -0.10 -4.13 -17.93
C ASP A 40 0.18 -2.75 -17.28
N GLN A 41 -0.12 -2.61 -15.98
CA GLN A 41 0.21 -1.40 -15.23
C GLN A 41 1.65 -1.53 -14.73
N ASN A 42 2.58 -0.89 -15.44
CA ASN A 42 4.00 -0.88 -15.11
C ASN A 42 4.29 0.01 -13.88
N LEU A 43 3.73 -0.37 -12.72
CA LEU A 43 3.85 0.36 -11.47
C LEU A 43 5.25 0.21 -10.88
N THR A 44 5.90 1.34 -10.61
CA THR A 44 7.18 1.34 -9.89
C THR A 44 6.96 1.47 -8.38
N ARG A 45 7.92 0.94 -7.60
CA ARG A 45 7.90 1.04 -6.14
C ARG A 45 7.86 2.48 -5.63
N GLU A 46 8.42 3.41 -6.39
CA GLU A 46 8.39 4.85 -6.09
C GLU A 46 6.97 5.43 -6.16
N GLN A 47 6.18 4.98 -7.14
CA GLN A 47 4.77 5.36 -7.26
C GLN A 47 3.93 4.76 -6.11
N LEU A 48 4.16 3.48 -5.78
CA LEU A 48 3.51 2.84 -4.63
C LEU A 48 3.85 3.55 -3.31
N GLY A 49 5.10 3.98 -3.14
CA GLY A 49 5.55 4.72 -1.97
C GLY A 49 4.93 6.10 -1.80
N SER A 50 4.41 6.69 -2.88
CA SER A 50 3.64 7.95 -2.88
C SER A 50 2.14 7.73 -2.71
N MET A 51 1.64 6.54 -3.05
CA MET A 51 0.24 6.12 -2.86
C MET A 51 -0.06 5.61 -1.45
N VAL A 52 0.97 5.20 -0.70
CA VAL A 52 0.78 4.75 0.67
C VAL A 52 0.25 5.90 1.53
N SER A 53 -0.89 5.67 2.17
CA SER A 53 -1.44 6.60 3.15
C SER A 53 -0.87 6.24 4.52
N ALA A 54 -0.22 7.19 5.16
CA ALA A 54 0.16 7.09 6.56
C ALA A 54 -1.06 7.49 7.38
N ASP A 55 -1.90 6.53 7.76
CA ASP A 55 -2.97 6.84 8.68
C ASP A 55 -2.33 7.03 10.06
N SER A 56 -2.23 8.29 10.46
CA SER A 56 -1.82 8.66 11.80
C SER A 56 -3.01 8.39 12.72
N PHE A 57 -3.24 7.12 13.05
CA PHE A 57 -4.36 6.63 13.88
C PHE A 57 -4.32 7.15 15.34
N CYS A 58 -3.56 8.21 15.63
CA CYS A 58 -3.50 8.84 16.93
C CYS A 58 -3.66 10.36 16.78
N SER A 59 -4.79 10.80 16.24
CA SER A 59 -5.33 12.14 16.53
C SER A 59 -6.67 11.94 17.22
N ARG A 60 -6.60 11.90 18.56
CA ARG A 60 -7.76 12.12 19.44
C ARG A 60 -8.31 13.51 19.25
#